data_AF-A0A7X7TVD0-F1
#
_entry.id   AF-A0A7X7TVD0-F1
#
_cell.length_a   1.000
_cell.length_b   1.000
_cell.length_c   1.000
_cell.angle_alpha   90.00
_cell.angle_beta   90.00
_cell.angle_gamma   90.00
#
_symmetry.space_group_name_H-M   'P 1'
#
loop_
_entity.id
_entity.type
_entity.pdbx_description
1 polymer ?
#
loop_
_entity_poly.entity_id
_entity_poly.type
_entity_poly.pdbx_seq_one_letter_code
_entity_poly.pdbx_strand_id
1 'polypeptide(L)'
;MNIVNKKYFLLFLILFLPSTSEGRTREEVITDAITYSTYSWTPTQNNLLDIERCTDGVGKTNDPNGDGIDDRRQVYSTTTKECSEYSSYWPFEVCSTCTYTGEAYAFSHWDTTTTFNNRIESGNRWIAGRRGIGTPAVPETLPSGYNGFIGIDCSGLVSRVLSLNNYNYTGSLINLMLPISTSSVKRGDLLFRWNPAH
;
A
#
# COMPACT_ATOMS: atom_id res chain seq x y z
N MET A 1 4.11 15.68 -61.61
CA MET A 1 4.53 15.45 -60.22
C MET A 1 4.12 14.05 -59.80
N ASN A 2 5.10 13.16 -59.63
CA ASN A 2 4.92 11.70 -59.64
C ASN A 2 4.25 11.16 -58.38
N ILE A 3 3.21 10.35 -58.58
CA ILE A 3 2.42 9.63 -57.57
C ILE A 3 3.30 8.71 -56.68
N VAL A 4 4.49 8.36 -57.15
CA VAL A 4 5.48 7.49 -56.47
C VAL A 4 6.01 8.13 -55.18
N ASN A 5 6.12 9.47 -55.08
CA ASN A 5 6.67 10.13 -53.89
C ASN A 5 5.71 10.18 -52.68
N LYS A 6 4.40 9.95 -52.88
CA LYS A 6 3.42 9.99 -51.78
C LYS A 6 3.43 8.72 -50.92
N LYS A 7 3.79 7.56 -51.49
CA LYS A 7 3.80 6.28 -50.76
C LYS A 7 4.95 6.20 -49.75
N TYR A 8 6.11 6.75 -50.08
CA TYR A 8 7.26 6.77 -49.17
C TYR A 8 7.10 7.78 -48.03
N PHE A 9 6.38 8.88 -48.26
CA PHE A 9 6.10 9.88 -47.22
C PHE A 9 5.20 9.34 -46.11
N LEU A 10 4.19 8.52 -46.46
CA LEU A 10 3.30 7.90 -45.48
C LEU A 10 4.03 6.85 -44.62
N LEU A 11 4.94 6.06 -45.24
CA LEU A 11 5.76 5.08 -44.53
C LEU A 11 6.74 5.76 -43.55
N PHE A 12 7.31 6.90 -43.97
CA PHE A 12 8.18 7.72 -43.11
C PHE A 12 7.41 8.25 -41.90
N LEU A 13 6.17 8.74 -42.08
CA LEU A 13 5.34 9.21 -40.96
C LEU A 13 5.04 8.11 -39.93
N ILE A 14 4.85 6.86 -40.36
CA ILE A 14 4.57 5.73 -39.46
C ILE A 14 5.82 5.28 -38.70
N LEU A 15 7.00 5.40 -39.29
CA LEU A 15 8.29 5.06 -38.66
C LEU A 15 8.81 6.14 -37.68
N PHE A 16 8.27 7.35 -37.77
CA PHE A 16 8.53 8.47 -36.84
C PHE A 16 7.33 8.84 -35.99
N LEU A 17 6.24 8.06 -36.00
CA LEU A 17 5.34 8.06 -34.86
C LEU A 17 6.23 7.65 -33.68
N PRO A 18 6.52 8.57 -32.73
CA PRO A 18 7.30 8.19 -31.57
C PRO A 18 6.60 6.96 -31.03
N SER A 19 7.34 5.87 -30.84
CA SER A 19 6.91 4.80 -29.98
C SER A 19 6.49 5.50 -28.71
N THR A 20 5.18 5.72 -28.54
CA THR A 20 4.65 6.34 -27.35
C THR A 20 4.91 5.27 -26.32
N SER A 21 6.09 5.34 -25.68
CA SER A 21 6.25 4.81 -24.34
C SER A 21 5.00 5.30 -23.63
N GLU A 22 4.12 4.37 -23.27
CA GLU A 22 2.78 4.67 -22.78
C GLU A 22 2.92 5.42 -21.45
N GLY A 23 3.18 6.72 -21.56
CA GLY A 23 3.22 7.63 -20.44
C GLY A 23 1.78 7.80 -19.99
N ARG A 24 1.54 7.51 -18.71
CA ARG A 24 0.21 7.70 -18.16
C ARG A 24 -0.14 9.17 -18.11
N THR A 25 -1.37 9.47 -18.49
CA THR A 25 -1.99 10.78 -18.29
C THR A 25 -2.25 11.02 -16.80
N ARG A 26 -2.41 12.29 -16.40
CA ARG A 26 -2.77 12.64 -15.02
C ARG A 26 -4.12 12.03 -14.64
N GLU A 27 -5.07 12.06 -15.57
CA GLU A 27 -6.42 11.53 -15.38
C GLU A 27 -6.39 10.03 -15.10
N GLU A 28 -5.53 9.27 -15.79
CA GLU A 28 -5.34 7.84 -15.53
C GLU A 28 -4.74 7.59 -14.14
N VAL A 29 -3.68 8.32 -13.76
CA VAL A 29 -3.07 8.22 -12.42
C VAL A 29 -4.10 8.53 -11.33
N ILE A 30 -4.88 9.60 -11.52
CA ILE A 30 -5.93 10.01 -10.57
C ILE A 30 -7.02 8.95 -10.47
N THR A 31 -7.45 8.37 -11.59
CA THR A 31 -8.50 7.34 -11.64
C THR A 31 -8.09 6.09 -10.88
N ASP A 32 -6.85 5.63 -11.07
CA ASP A 32 -6.32 4.48 -10.34
C ASP A 32 -6.17 4.79 -8.85
N ALA A 33 -5.64 5.97 -8.50
CA ALA A 33 -5.54 6.38 -7.10
C ALA A 33 -6.92 6.44 -6.41
N ILE A 34 -7.97 6.85 -7.13
CA ILE A 34 -9.35 6.79 -6.64
C ILE A 34 -9.79 5.34 -6.39
N THR A 35 -9.47 4.41 -7.29
CA THR A 35 -9.77 2.99 -7.11
C THR A 35 -9.20 2.45 -5.79
N TYR A 36 -7.92 2.74 -5.51
CA TYR A 36 -7.29 2.33 -4.26
C TYR A 36 -7.91 3.00 -3.02
N SER A 37 -8.15 4.31 -3.07
CA SER A 37 -8.64 5.10 -1.92
C SER A 37 -10.12 4.88 -1.59
N THR A 38 -10.92 4.46 -2.58
CA THR A 38 -12.36 4.19 -2.40
C THR A 38 -12.68 2.72 -2.16
N TYR A 39 -11.71 1.82 -2.35
CA TYR A 39 -11.89 0.41 -2.03
C TYR A 39 -12.28 0.26 -0.56
N SER A 40 -13.30 -0.54 -0.30
CA SER A 40 -13.93 -0.66 1.01
C SER A 40 -13.97 -2.12 1.43
N TRP A 41 -13.57 -2.39 2.67
CA TRP A 41 -13.54 -3.75 3.20
C TRP A 41 -13.84 -3.78 4.70
N THR A 42 -14.32 -4.93 5.16
CA THR A 42 -14.64 -5.20 6.57
C THR A 42 -13.65 -6.24 7.10
N PRO A 43 -12.92 -5.96 8.20
CA PRO A 43 -12.01 -6.93 8.75
C PRO A 43 -12.75 -8.13 9.33
N THR A 44 -12.16 -9.30 9.15
CA THR A 44 -12.53 -10.51 9.89
C THR A 44 -11.39 -10.92 10.80
N GLN A 45 -11.64 -11.86 11.71
CA GLN A 45 -10.60 -12.44 12.56
C GLN A 45 -9.40 -12.98 11.76
N ASN A 46 -9.63 -13.44 10.53
CA ASN A 46 -8.58 -13.96 9.66
C ASN A 46 -7.68 -12.86 9.09
N ASN A 47 -8.09 -11.60 9.21
CA ASN A 47 -7.41 -10.47 8.58
C ASN A 47 -6.66 -9.56 9.56
N LEU A 48 -6.81 -9.80 10.86
CA LEU A 48 -6.13 -9.05 11.90
C LEU A 48 -4.89 -9.80 12.38
N LEU A 49 -3.90 -9.08 12.91
CA LEU A 49 -2.99 -9.68 13.86
C LEU A 49 -3.67 -9.62 15.23
N ASP A 50 -4.32 -10.70 15.63
CA ASP A 50 -5.08 -10.78 16.89
C ASP A 50 -4.80 -12.14 17.56
N ILE A 51 -3.71 -12.17 18.30
CA ILE A 51 -3.18 -13.33 19.04
C ILE A 51 -2.67 -12.94 20.43
N GLU A 52 -2.75 -11.66 20.79
CA GLU A 52 -2.34 -11.14 22.09
C GLU A 52 -3.47 -10.30 22.70
N ARG A 53 -3.41 -10.08 24.00
CA ARG A 53 -4.22 -9.07 24.67
C ARG A 53 -3.36 -8.28 25.64
N CYS A 54 -3.46 -6.96 25.57
CA CYS A 54 -2.85 -6.07 26.53
C CYS A 54 -3.75 -5.91 27.76
N THR A 55 -3.22 -6.15 28.96
CA THR A 55 -3.93 -5.93 30.24
C THR A 55 -3.08 -5.12 31.22
N ASP A 56 -3.66 -4.08 31.82
CA ASP A 56 -2.99 -3.25 32.83
C ASP A 56 -2.44 -4.09 33.99
N GLY A 57 -1.23 -3.76 34.43
CA GLY A 57 -0.53 -4.50 35.49
C GLY A 57 0.05 -5.86 35.07
N VAL A 58 -0.37 -6.41 33.92
CA VAL A 58 0.05 -7.75 33.44
C VAL A 58 0.95 -7.64 32.21
N GLY A 59 0.60 -6.79 31.24
CA GLY A 59 1.29 -6.67 29.96
C GLY A 59 0.55 -7.34 28.80
N LYS A 60 1.28 -7.62 27.71
CA LYS A 60 0.77 -8.40 26.59
C LYS A 60 0.83 -9.88 26.90
N THR A 61 -0.28 -10.57 26.74
CA THR A 61 -0.42 -12.02 26.98
C THR A 61 -1.02 -12.70 25.77
N ASN A 62 -0.67 -13.96 25.51
CA ASN A 62 -1.22 -14.73 24.39
C ASN A 62 -2.75 -14.89 24.56
N ASP A 63 -3.50 -14.51 23.53
CA ASP A 63 -4.94 -14.72 23.42
C ASP A 63 -5.25 -15.45 22.11
N PRO A 64 -5.27 -16.79 22.10
CA PRO A 64 -5.47 -17.55 20.87
C PRO A 64 -6.88 -17.40 20.27
N ASN A 65 -7.84 -16.89 21.04
CA ASN A 65 -9.20 -16.64 20.56
C ASN A 65 -9.35 -15.23 19.97
N GLY A 66 -8.44 -14.33 20.33
CA GLY A 66 -8.48 -12.92 19.99
C GLY A 66 -9.63 -12.15 20.64
N ASP A 67 -9.51 -10.83 20.67
CA ASP A 67 -10.55 -9.90 21.13
C ASP A 67 -11.24 -9.14 19.99
N GLY A 68 -10.94 -9.51 18.75
CA GLY A 68 -11.43 -8.87 17.53
C GLY A 68 -10.68 -7.58 17.22
N ILE A 69 -9.53 -7.36 17.82
CA ILE A 69 -8.79 -6.10 17.75
C ILE A 69 -7.39 -6.39 17.23
N ASP A 70 -6.87 -5.53 16.34
CA ASP A 70 -5.48 -5.71 15.90
C ASP A 70 -4.47 -5.36 17.02
N ASP A 71 -3.73 -6.36 17.49
CA ASP A 71 -2.72 -6.30 18.56
C ASP A 71 -1.71 -5.16 18.37
N ARG A 72 -1.43 -4.79 17.12
CA ARG A 72 -0.44 -3.76 16.78
C ARG A 72 -0.91 -2.37 17.20
N ARG A 73 -2.20 -2.18 17.48
CA ARG A 73 -2.75 -0.97 18.06
C ARG A 73 -2.47 -0.85 19.55
N GLN A 74 -2.23 -1.95 20.25
CA GLN A 74 -2.01 -1.98 21.69
C GLN A 74 -0.51 -1.91 22.02
N VAL A 75 -0.15 -1.06 22.98
CA VAL A 75 1.23 -0.91 23.49
C VAL A 75 1.20 -0.94 25.00
N TYR A 76 2.04 -1.79 25.60
CA TYR A 76 2.21 -1.85 27.05
C TYR A 76 3.42 -1.03 27.48
N SER A 77 3.21 -0.12 28.44
CA SER A 77 4.28 0.63 29.10
C SER A 77 4.78 -0.15 30.31
N THR A 78 6.03 -0.60 30.30
CA THR A 78 6.63 -1.27 31.47
C THR A 78 6.88 -0.32 32.64
N THR A 79 6.94 0.99 32.38
CA THR A 79 7.14 2.02 33.41
C THR A 79 5.86 2.31 34.18
N THR A 80 4.74 2.55 33.48
CA THR A 80 3.46 2.86 34.12
C THR A 80 2.63 1.61 34.41
N LYS A 81 2.98 0.46 33.79
CA LYS A 81 2.20 -0.78 33.78
C LYS A 81 0.81 -0.61 33.19
N GLU A 82 0.68 0.28 32.23
CA GLU A 82 -0.58 0.59 31.55
C GLU A 82 -0.53 0.19 30.08
N CYS A 83 -1.68 -0.20 29.57
CA CYS A 83 -1.96 -0.46 28.17
C CYS A 83 -2.56 0.78 27.51
N SER A 84 -1.94 1.19 26.40
CA SER A 84 -2.42 2.28 25.56
C SER A 84 -2.82 1.74 24.19
N GLU A 85 -3.88 2.31 23.62
CA GLU A 85 -4.32 2.02 22.25
C GLU A 85 -3.99 3.17 21.29
N TYR A 86 -3.52 2.81 20.10
CA TYR A 86 -3.13 3.73 19.03
C TYR A 86 -3.83 3.34 17.72
N SER A 87 -5.16 3.52 17.69
CA SER A 87 -6.00 3.24 16.53
C SER A 87 -5.62 4.06 15.28
N SER A 88 -4.90 5.17 15.44
CA SER A 88 -4.40 5.96 14.30
C SER A 88 -3.40 5.20 13.41
N TYR A 89 -2.71 4.19 13.94
CA TYR A 89 -1.72 3.41 13.20
C TYR A 89 -2.27 2.05 12.73
N TRP A 90 -3.10 1.44 13.57
CA TRP A 90 -3.73 0.13 13.32
C TRP A 90 -5.19 0.22 13.72
N PRO A 91 -6.06 0.76 12.85
CA PRO A 91 -7.45 1.03 13.20
C PRO A 91 -8.33 -0.22 13.16
N PHE A 92 -7.82 -1.36 12.71
CA PHE A 92 -8.64 -2.51 12.34
C PHE A 92 -9.20 -3.24 13.56
N GLU A 93 -10.50 -3.50 13.51
CA GLU A 93 -11.22 -4.32 14.47
C GLU A 93 -12.43 -4.99 13.81
N VAL A 94 -12.82 -6.14 14.34
CA VAL A 94 -14.02 -6.88 13.95
C VAL A 94 -15.22 -6.27 14.67
N CYS A 95 -16.06 -5.55 13.94
CA CYS A 95 -17.34 -5.10 14.47
C CYS A 95 -18.41 -5.02 13.36
N SER A 96 -19.68 -5.11 13.75
CA SER A 96 -20.81 -5.17 12.79
C SER A 96 -20.96 -3.94 11.88
N THR A 97 -20.34 -2.82 12.26
CA THR A 97 -20.37 -1.55 11.53
C THR A 97 -18.99 -1.10 11.07
N CYS A 98 -17.94 -1.91 11.29
CA CYS A 98 -16.57 -1.53 11.02
C CYS A 98 -16.27 -1.75 9.54
N THR A 99 -16.02 -0.65 8.84
CA THR A 99 -15.66 -0.69 7.43
C THR A 99 -14.55 0.34 7.21
N TYR A 100 -13.49 -0.09 6.51
CA TYR A 100 -12.33 0.74 6.25
C TYR A 100 -12.23 1.03 4.76
N THR A 101 -11.94 2.28 4.44
CA THR A 101 -11.67 2.74 3.08
C THR A 101 -10.16 2.77 2.84
N GLY A 102 -9.75 2.36 1.65
CA GLY A 102 -8.35 2.14 1.34
C GLY A 102 -7.90 0.73 1.70
N GLU A 103 -6.98 0.20 0.89
CA GLU A 103 -6.22 -0.99 1.25
C GLU A 103 -5.32 -0.70 2.47
N ALA A 104 -5.06 -1.74 3.27
CA ALA A 104 -4.21 -1.60 4.44
C ALA A 104 -2.76 -1.23 4.06
N TYR A 105 -2.13 -0.33 4.81
CA TYR A 105 -0.72 0.01 4.61
C TYR A 105 0.18 -1.18 4.93
N ALA A 106 0.96 -1.65 3.96
CA ALA A 106 1.86 -2.78 4.12
C ALA A 106 3.25 -2.51 3.53
N PHE A 107 4.23 -2.25 4.40
CA PHE A 107 5.62 -1.99 4.00
C PHE A 107 6.24 -3.12 3.18
N SER A 108 6.90 -2.75 2.08
CA SER A 108 7.44 -3.66 1.06
C SER A 108 6.37 -4.55 0.41
N HIS A 109 5.10 -4.11 0.39
CA HIS A 109 4.03 -4.74 -0.37
C HIS A 109 3.45 -3.78 -1.39
N TRP A 110 2.82 -4.37 -2.42
CA TRP A 110 2.33 -3.68 -3.59
C TRP A 110 1.18 -4.45 -4.22
N ASP A 111 0.28 -4.99 -3.40
CA ASP A 111 -0.86 -5.73 -3.90
C ASP A 111 -1.68 -4.87 -4.88
N THR A 112 -2.35 -5.53 -5.84
CA THR A 112 -3.46 -4.88 -6.55
C THR A 112 -4.71 -4.96 -5.69
N THR A 113 -5.70 -4.10 -5.94
CA THR A 113 -7.01 -4.22 -5.31
C THR A 113 -7.62 -5.60 -5.50
N THR A 114 -7.43 -6.21 -6.67
CA THR A 114 -7.84 -7.60 -6.91
C THR A 114 -7.09 -8.59 -6.00
N THR A 115 -5.77 -8.45 -5.85
CA THR A 115 -4.98 -9.33 -4.98
C THR A 115 -5.38 -9.16 -3.51
N PHE A 116 -5.56 -7.91 -3.07
CA PHE A 116 -6.00 -7.58 -1.72
C PHE A 116 -7.38 -8.21 -1.44
N ASN A 117 -8.35 -7.97 -2.32
CA ASN A 117 -9.70 -8.51 -2.22
C ASN A 117 -9.70 -10.05 -2.16
N ASN A 118 -9.00 -10.68 -3.11
CA ASN A 118 -8.92 -12.15 -3.16
C ASN A 118 -8.37 -12.74 -1.87
N ARG A 119 -7.41 -12.07 -1.21
CA ARG A 119 -6.83 -12.56 0.05
C ARG A 119 -7.71 -12.26 1.25
N ILE A 120 -8.27 -11.06 1.36
CA ILE A 120 -9.24 -10.68 2.41
C ILE A 120 -10.41 -11.66 2.43
N GLU A 121 -10.97 -11.98 1.26
CA GLU A 121 -12.18 -12.80 1.13
C GLU A 121 -11.90 -14.31 1.07
N SER A 122 -10.63 -14.72 0.99
CA SER A 122 -10.28 -16.15 0.79
C SER A 122 -10.64 -17.07 1.95
N GLY A 123 -10.97 -16.54 3.12
CA GLY A 123 -11.12 -17.30 4.36
C GLY A 123 -9.79 -17.82 4.95
N ASN A 124 -8.67 -17.66 4.26
CA ASN A 124 -7.34 -17.92 4.80
C ASN A 124 -6.88 -16.76 5.71
N ARG A 125 -5.99 -17.06 6.65
CA ARG A 125 -5.43 -16.06 7.55
C ARG A 125 -4.35 -15.24 6.85
N TRP A 126 -4.65 -13.97 6.57
CA TRP A 126 -3.78 -13.00 5.91
C TRP A 126 -3.80 -11.70 6.68
N ILE A 127 -2.67 -11.26 7.25
CA ILE A 127 -2.64 -10.06 8.10
C ILE A 127 -2.76 -8.82 7.21
N ALA A 128 -3.80 -8.02 7.41
CA ALA A 128 -3.99 -6.75 6.71
C ALA A 128 -2.98 -5.73 7.23
N GLY A 129 -2.13 -5.24 6.32
CA GLY A 129 -1.09 -4.28 6.61
C GLY A 129 0.17 -4.89 7.23
N ARG A 130 1.27 -4.15 7.14
CA ARG A 130 2.59 -4.49 7.68
C ARG A 130 3.32 -3.22 8.07
N ARG A 131 3.88 -3.17 9.30
CA ARG A 131 4.44 -1.93 9.87
C ARG A 131 5.64 -1.42 9.09
N GLY A 132 6.48 -2.32 8.64
CA GLY A 132 7.73 -1.95 8.01
C GLY A 132 8.87 -1.70 8.96
N ILE A 133 10.07 -1.82 8.40
CA ILE A 133 11.33 -1.85 9.12
C ILE A 133 11.72 -0.41 9.51
N GLY A 134 11.69 -0.12 10.81
CA GLY A 134 12.31 1.05 11.45
C GLY A 134 13.46 0.69 12.41
N THR A 135 13.82 -0.59 12.50
CA THR A 135 15.15 -1.03 12.92
C THR A 135 15.47 -2.29 12.11
N PRO A 136 16.66 -2.42 11.51
CA PRO A 136 17.10 -3.66 10.87
C PRO A 136 17.32 -4.83 11.86
N ALA A 137 16.75 -4.77 13.07
CA ALA A 137 17.01 -5.69 14.17
C ALA A 137 15.87 -6.67 14.46
N VAL A 138 14.63 -6.45 13.97
CA VAL A 138 13.54 -7.41 14.16
C VAL A 138 12.67 -7.48 12.90
N PRO A 139 12.84 -8.51 12.06
CA PRO A 139 11.83 -8.90 11.09
C PRO A 139 10.49 -9.05 11.81
N GLU A 140 9.40 -8.47 11.29
CA GLU A 140 8.05 -8.82 11.74
C GLU A 140 7.83 -10.29 11.34
N THR A 141 8.13 -11.20 12.28
CA THR A 141 8.01 -12.63 12.07
C THR A 141 6.54 -12.94 11.84
N LEU A 142 6.25 -13.63 10.74
CA LEU A 142 4.91 -14.09 10.45
C LEU A 142 4.46 -15.05 11.56
N PRO A 143 3.41 -14.74 12.33
CA PRO A 143 2.94 -15.64 13.38
C PRO A 143 2.42 -16.94 12.78
N SER A 144 2.50 -18.02 13.55
CA SER A 144 2.02 -19.33 13.12
C SER A 144 0.55 -19.27 12.71
N GLY A 145 0.20 -19.95 11.63
CA GLY A 145 -1.16 -20.02 11.11
C GLY A 145 -1.55 -18.89 10.15
N TYR A 146 -0.70 -17.88 9.93
CA TYR A 146 -0.91 -16.88 8.88
C TYR A 146 -0.14 -17.23 7.60
N ASN A 147 -0.72 -16.90 6.45
CA ASN A 147 -0.13 -17.11 5.13
C ASN A 147 0.79 -15.97 4.69
N GLY A 148 0.67 -14.80 5.33
CA GLY A 148 1.48 -13.63 5.03
C GLY A 148 0.78 -12.33 5.40
N PHE A 149 1.36 -11.23 4.93
CA PHE A 149 0.80 -9.89 5.01
C PHE A 149 0.19 -9.49 3.66
N ILE A 150 -0.83 -8.63 3.70
CA ILE A 150 -1.52 -8.10 2.52
C ILE A 150 -1.67 -6.59 2.60
N GLY A 151 -1.71 -5.95 1.44
CA GLY A 151 -1.83 -4.49 1.35
C GLY A 151 -0.78 -3.89 0.45
N ILE A 152 -0.58 -2.59 0.65
CA ILE A 152 0.23 -1.76 -0.23
C ILE A 152 0.94 -0.68 0.57
N ASP A 153 2.22 -0.40 0.27
CA ASP A 153 2.89 0.78 0.83
C ASP A 153 2.85 1.98 -0.12
N CYS A 154 3.45 3.09 0.30
CA CYS A 154 3.49 4.33 -0.46
C CYS A 154 4.14 4.16 -1.84
N SER A 155 5.21 3.38 -1.94
CA SER A 155 5.96 3.19 -3.18
C SER A 155 5.36 2.10 -4.07
N GLY A 156 4.74 1.08 -3.47
CA GLY A 156 3.89 0.11 -4.12
C GLY A 156 2.68 0.78 -4.77
N LEU A 157 2.00 1.68 -4.05
CA LEU A 157 0.87 2.45 -4.58
C LEU A 157 1.30 3.29 -5.78
N VAL A 158 2.39 4.04 -5.65
CA VAL A 158 2.91 4.83 -6.77
C VAL A 158 3.28 3.94 -7.96
N SER A 159 3.93 2.80 -7.71
CA SER A 159 4.26 1.83 -8.78
C SER A 159 3.01 1.34 -9.51
N ARG A 160 1.90 1.11 -8.78
CA ARG A 160 0.63 0.64 -9.34
C ARG A 160 -0.08 1.71 -10.16
N VAL A 161 -0.25 2.91 -9.62
CA VAL A 161 -0.92 4.02 -10.34
C VAL A 161 -0.11 4.55 -11.52
N LEU A 162 1.16 4.17 -11.62
CA LEU A 162 2.01 4.42 -12.79
C LEU A 162 2.10 3.24 -13.75
N SER A 163 1.38 2.14 -13.49
CA SER A 163 1.43 0.89 -14.27
C SER A 163 2.84 0.33 -14.45
N LEU A 164 3.69 0.43 -13.43
CA LEU A 164 5.00 -0.19 -13.46
C LEU A 164 4.88 -1.71 -13.30
N ASN A 165 5.66 -2.45 -14.06
CA ASN A 165 5.64 -3.92 -14.06
C ASN A 165 6.22 -4.55 -12.80
N ASN A 166 6.93 -3.77 -11.97
CA ASN A 166 7.62 -4.22 -10.77
C ASN A 166 7.45 -3.23 -9.63
N TYR A 167 7.60 -3.71 -8.40
CA TYR A 167 7.72 -2.84 -7.23
C TYR A 167 8.96 -1.97 -7.37
N ASN A 168 8.78 -0.65 -7.28
CA ASN A 168 9.85 0.32 -7.24
C ASN A 168 9.82 1.04 -5.90
N TYR A 169 10.88 0.89 -5.11
CA TYR A 169 11.01 1.65 -3.87
C TYR A 169 11.13 3.16 -4.16
N THR A 170 10.84 3.99 -3.17
CA THR A 170 10.77 5.46 -3.30
C THR A 170 11.95 6.09 -4.03
N GLY A 171 13.19 5.65 -3.75
CA GLY A 171 14.38 6.19 -4.40
C GLY A 171 14.48 5.82 -5.90
N SER A 172 14.08 4.60 -6.29
CA SER A 172 13.98 4.24 -7.70
C SER A 172 12.90 5.04 -8.42
N LEU A 173 11.76 5.28 -7.77
CA LEU A 173 10.67 6.07 -8.36
C LEU A 173 11.12 7.49 -8.70
N ILE A 174 11.91 8.14 -7.84
CA ILE A 174 12.42 9.50 -8.11
C ILE A 174 13.19 9.56 -9.44
N ASN A 175 13.97 8.53 -9.77
CA ASN A 175 14.75 8.48 -11.01
C ASN A 175 13.90 8.30 -12.29
N LEU A 176 12.62 7.94 -12.14
CA LEU A 176 11.68 7.79 -13.25
C LEU A 176 10.85 9.05 -13.52
N MET A 177 10.92 10.06 -12.64
CA MET A 177 10.07 11.25 -12.72
C MET A 177 10.80 12.46 -13.29
N LEU A 178 10.04 13.33 -13.95
CA LEU A 178 10.50 14.67 -14.30
C LEU A 178 10.29 15.61 -13.11
N PRO A 179 11.33 16.29 -12.61
CA PRO A 179 11.17 17.25 -11.52
C PRO A 179 10.39 18.47 -11.99
N ILE A 180 9.48 18.95 -11.14
CA ILE A 180 8.73 20.19 -11.35
C ILE A 180 8.88 21.10 -10.12
N SER A 181 8.75 22.41 -10.34
CA SER A 181 8.71 23.38 -9.24
C SER A 181 7.49 23.12 -8.35
N THR A 182 7.65 23.33 -7.04
CA THR A 182 6.55 23.26 -6.07
C THR A 182 5.43 24.24 -6.38
N SER A 183 5.75 25.40 -6.97
CA SER A 183 4.76 26.38 -7.45
C SER A 183 3.96 25.94 -8.67
N SER A 184 4.39 24.86 -9.34
CA SER A 184 3.78 24.33 -10.56
C SER A 184 3.05 23.01 -10.33
N VAL A 185 2.97 22.53 -9.08
CA VAL A 185 2.32 21.27 -8.72
C VAL A 185 0.84 21.32 -9.07
N LYS A 186 0.37 20.24 -9.70
CA LYS A 186 -1.01 20.00 -10.10
C LYS A 186 -1.47 18.65 -9.57
N ARG A 187 -2.80 18.46 -9.52
CA ARG A 187 -3.39 17.17 -9.16
C ARG A 187 -2.85 16.07 -10.09
N GLY A 188 -2.43 14.95 -9.52
CA GLY A 188 -1.79 13.85 -10.25
C GLY A 188 -0.26 13.89 -10.23
N ASP A 189 0.36 15.01 -9.82
CA ASP A 189 1.80 15.06 -9.61
C ASP A 189 2.17 14.38 -8.28
N LEU A 190 3.36 13.76 -8.23
CA LEU A 190 3.84 13.01 -7.06
C LEU A 190 4.67 13.90 -6.13
N LEU A 191 4.33 13.87 -4.84
CA LEU A 191 5.07 14.58 -3.80
C LEU A 191 5.98 13.61 -3.06
N PHE A 192 7.29 13.75 -3.25
CA PHE A 192 8.29 13.02 -2.50
C PHE A 192 8.69 13.82 -1.27
N ARG A 193 8.34 13.32 -0.08
CA ARG A 193 8.82 13.91 1.17
C ARG A 193 10.16 13.27 1.53
N TRP A 194 11.25 14.01 1.30
CA TRP A 194 12.55 13.60 1.83
C TRP A 194 12.62 14.02 3.29
N ASN A 195 12.46 13.06 4.21
CA ASN A 195 12.85 13.27 5.60
C ASN A 195 14.09 12.42 5.87
N PRO A 196 15.28 13.00 6.08
CA PRO A 196 16.48 12.22 6.39
C PRO A 196 16.43 11.52 7.77
N ALA A 197 15.34 11.68 8.54
CA ALA A 197 15.13 11.05 9.83
C ALA A 197 14.23 9.79 9.80
N HIS A 198 13.87 9.29 8.61
CA HIS A 198 13.20 8.00 8.42
C HIS A 198 13.96 7.14 7.41
#